data_AF-A0A8S9BDZ7-F1
#
_entry.id   AF-A0A8S9BDZ7-F1
#
_cell.length_a   1.000
_cell.length_b   1.000
_cell.length_c   1.000
_cell.angle_alpha   90.00
_cell.angle_beta   90.00
_cell.angle_gamma   90.00
#
_symmetry.space_group_name_H-M   'P 1'
#
loop_
_entity.id
_entity.type
_entity.pdbx_description
1 polymer ?
#
loop_
_entity_poly.entity_id
_entity_poly.type
_entity_poly.pdbx_seq_one_letter_code
_entity_poly.pdbx_strand_id
1 'polypeptide(L)'
;MQAADDYKDVKCDLEEQATVVQDIGDSRSERVPWLHDLTGFPYHLTTLKDEEIWSSYKLPPKKELAAGSEDATDPKLVRILVAAEAVLRDAYRLCSDTSPDRKITQQRANILNEFYAGASGKANGFRYFKNASTLVTYFTTIKQLLVYYYRVVHCDSGHFTRAKPDQVLPRDVIQPTAQQIQAMDEIIEALAVEDEEEAELALKHAVRRLYLALICHIVGSVPFKSLVLSFCAILSRKVRGKGRGL
;
A
#
# COMPACT_ATOMS: atom_id res chain seq x y z
N MET A 1 16.07 -21.98 42.00
CA MET A 1 15.01 -21.04 41.58
C MET A 1 15.45 -20.20 40.37
N GLN A 2 16.70 -19.74 40.32
CA GLN A 2 17.30 -18.99 39.19
C GLN A 2 17.13 -19.64 37.79
N ALA A 3 17.47 -20.92 37.63
CA ALA A 3 17.46 -21.58 36.32
C ALA A 3 16.06 -21.74 35.66
N ALA A 4 14.98 -21.64 36.44
CA ALA A 4 13.61 -21.75 35.93
C ALA A 4 13.08 -20.39 35.43
N ASP A 5 13.58 -19.30 36.02
CA ASP A 5 13.29 -17.94 35.56
C ASP A 5 14.14 -17.62 34.32
N ASP A 6 15.43 -18.00 34.32
CA ASP A 6 16.32 -17.87 33.15
C ASP A 6 15.80 -18.62 31.91
N TYR A 7 15.18 -19.79 32.09
CA TYR A 7 14.58 -20.56 30.99
C TYR A 7 13.32 -19.88 30.41
N LYS A 8 12.53 -19.22 31.26
CA LYS A 8 11.34 -18.48 30.81
C LYS A 8 11.76 -17.22 30.06
N ASP A 9 12.75 -16.50 30.57
CA ASP A 9 13.27 -15.29 29.94
C ASP A 9 13.88 -15.62 28.56
N VAL A 10 14.70 -16.66 28.45
CA VAL A 10 15.24 -17.11 27.15
C VAL A 10 14.14 -17.51 26.18
N LYS A 11 13.05 -18.13 26.66
CA LYS A 11 11.91 -18.50 25.80
C LYS A 11 11.13 -17.27 25.33
N CYS A 12 10.90 -16.30 26.21
CA CYS A 12 10.27 -15.03 25.85
C CYS A 12 11.12 -14.24 24.86
N ASP A 13 12.44 -14.18 25.07
CA ASP A 13 13.39 -13.54 24.15
C ASP A 13 13.40 -14.22 22.78
N LEU A 14 13.31 -15.56 22.73
CA LEU A 14 13.21 -16.30 21.47
C LEU A 14 11.88 -16.05 20.76
N GLU A 15 10.78 -15.93 21.50
CA GLU A 15 9.46 -15.57 20.95
C GLU A 15 9.44 -14.13 20.43
N GLU A 16 10.06 -13.18 21.13
CA GLU A 16 10.22 -11.79 20.68
C GLU A 16 11.19 -11.66 19.49
N GLN A 17 12.26 -12.45 19.44
CA GLN A 17 13.15 -12.47 18.29
C GLN A 17 12.51 -13.11 17.06
N ALA A 18 11.55 -14.03 17.24
CA ALA A 18 10.80 -14.63 16.16
C ALA A 18 9.77 -13.68 15.51
N THR A 19 9.34 -12.62 16.22
CA THR A 19 8.48 -11.57 15.66
C THR A 19 9.26 -10.48 14.94
N VAL A 20 10.58 -10.46 15.03
CA VAL A 20 11.45 -9.51 14.30
C VAL A 20 11.96 -10.14 13.00
N VAL A 21 11.88 -9.39 11.90
CA VAL A 21 12.38 -9.83 10.60
C VAL A 21 13.92 -9.86 10.61
N GLN A 22 14.51 -11.04 10.61
CA GLN A 22 15.98 -11.19 10.64
C GLN A 22 16.61 -11.29 9.23
N ASP A 23 15.96 -12.01 8.30
CA ASP A 23 16.34 -12.13 6.89
C ASP A 23 15.19 -12.81 6.13
N ILE A 24 14.87 -12.41 4.88
CA ILE A 24 13.79 -13.01 4.09
C ILE A 24 14.26 -14.23 3.27
N GLY A 25 15.15 -15.04 3.86
CA GLY A 25 15.55 -16.34 3.35
C GLY A 25 14.32 -17.16 2.94
N ASP A 26 14.29 -17.60 1.68
CA ASP A 26 13.22 -18.27 0.93
C ASP A 26 12.09 -17.39 0.34
N SER A 27 12.21 -16.06 0.33
CA SER A 27 11.26 -15.16 -0.33
C SER A 27 11.27 -15.29 -1.85
N ARG A 28 10.18 -14.85 -2.51
CA ARG A 28 10.17 -14.76 -3.98
C ARG A 28 11.21 -13.74 -4.48
N SER A 29 11.46 -12.68 -3.71
CA SER A 29 12.43 -11.63 -4.02
C SER A 29 13.88 -12.10 -4.01
N GLU A 30 14.25 -13.02 -3.13
CA GLU A 30 15.62 -13.59 -3.08
C GLU A 30 15.94 -14.46 -4.31
N ARG A 31 14.92 -15.10 -4.90
CA ARG A 31 15.08 -15.96 -6.10
C ARG A 31 15.17 -15.17 -7.40
N VAL A 32 15.07 -13.84 -7.34
CA VAL A 32 15.09 -12.95 -8.50
C VAL A 32 16.27 -11.99 -8.35
N PRO A 33 17.38 -12.18 -9.10
CA PRO A 33 18.62 -11.44 -8.89
C PRO A 33 18.47 -9.92 -8.86
N TRP A 34 17.65 -9.33 -9.74
CA TRP A 34 17.46 -7.88 -9.72
C TRP A 34 16.63 -7.38 -8.52
N LEU A 35 15.78 -8.21 -7.92
CA LEU A 35 15.04 -7.85 -6.69
C LEU A 35 15.93 -7.98 -5.43
N HIS A 36 16.89 -8.90 -5.47
CA HIS A 36 17.84 -9.11 -4.40
C HIS A 36 19.00 -8.11 -4.50
N ASP A 37 19.77 -8.18 -5.58
CA ASP A 37 21.07 -7.52 -5.74
C ASP A 37 20.96 -6.05 -6.13
N LEU A 38 19.94 -5.67 -6.91
CA LEU A 38 19.77 -4.31 -7.41
C LEU A 38 18.82 -3.48 -6.55
N THR A 39 17.71 -4.07 -6.07
CA THR A 39 16.73 -3.30 -5.31
C THR A 39 16.82 -3.48 -3.80
N GLY A 40 17.43 -4.55 -3.28
CA GLY A 40 17.57 -4.77 -1.85
C GLY A 40 16.27 -5.10 -1.12
N PHE A 41 15.26 -5.64 -1.81
CA PHE A 41 13.96 -6.01 -1.21
C PHE A 41 14.04 -6.86 0.05
N PRO A 42 14.92 -7.87 0.13
CA PRO A 42 15.05 -8.69 1.34
C PRO A 42 15.49 -7.89 2.57
N TYR A 43 16.28 -6.82 2.37
CA TYR A 43 16.91 -6.11 3.48
C TYR A 43 16.08 -4.95 4.00
N HIS A 44 15.18 -4.39 3.18
CA HIS A 44 14.40 -3.18 3.51
C HIS A 44 13.54 -3.29 4.78
N LEU A 45 13.14 -4.51 5.13
CA LEU A 45 12.27 -4.77 6.28
C LEU A 45 13.00 -5.46 7.44
N THR A 46 14.30 -5.72 7.30
CA THR A 46 15.09 -6.31 8.39
C THR A 46 14.96 -5.44 9.63
N THR A 47 14.97 -6.07 10.80
CA THR A 47 14.82 -5.46 12.13
C THR A 47 13.43 -4.90 12.48
N LEU A 48 12.47 -4.89 11.54
CA LEU A 48 11.09 -4.49 11.83
C LEU A 48 10.30 -5.64 12.45
N LYS A 49 9.28 -5.32 13.26
CA LYS A 49 8.37 -6.30 13.86
C LYS A 49 7.25 -6.69 12.89
N ASP A 50 6.89 -7.96 12.91
CA ASP A 50 5.83 -8.54 12.07
C ASP A 50 4.47 -7.89 12.29
N GLU A 51 4.13 -7.60 13.55
CA GLU A 51 2.89 -6.92 13.93
C GLU A 51 2.85 -5.48 13.41
N GLU A 52 3.98 -4.78 13.45
CA GLU A 52 4.10 -3.41 12.93
C GLU A 52 3.99 -3.40 11.41
N ILE A 53 4.65 -4.34 10.72
CA ILE A 53 4.53 -4.49 9.27
C ILE A 53 3.08 -4.77 8.89
N TRP A 54 2.40 -5.71 9.57
CA TRP A 54 1.02 -6.02 9.24
C TRP A 54 0.09 -4.83 9.52
N SER A 55 0.24 -4.19 10.67
CA SER A 55 -0.57 -3.03 11.04
C SER A 55 -0.28 -1.80 10.19
N SER A 56 0.87 -1.69 9.52
CA SER A 56 1.20 -0.50 8.70
C SER A 56 0.28 -0.35 7.49
N TYR A 57 -0.31 -1.43 6.98
CA TYR A 57 -1.20 -1.40 5.81
C TYR A 57 -2.55 -2.06 6.06
N LYS A 58 -2.81 -2.55 7.27
CA LYS A 58 -4.08 -3.20 7.63
C LYS A 58 -5.26 -2.22 7.46
N LEU A 59 -6.22 -2.60 6.64
CA LEU A 59 -7.48 -1.84 6.49
C LEU A 59 -8.30 -1.87 7.78
N PRO A 60 -9.03 -0.78 8.11
CA PRO A 60 -10.04 -0.79 9.16
C PRO A 60 -11.08 -1.91 8.95
N PRO A 61 -11.69 -2.43 10.02
CA PRO A 61 -12.77 -3.40 9.93
C PRO A 61 -13.91 -2.94 9.00
N LYS A 62 -14.51 -3.89 8.26
CA LYS A 62 -15.59 -3.61 7.31
C LYS A 62 -16.79 -2.89 7.96
N LYS A 63 -17.04 -3.13 9.26
CA LYS A 63 -18.11 -2.47 10.01
C LYS A 63 -17.87 -0.95 10.14
N GLU A 64 -16.63 -0.55 10.45
CA GLU A 64 -16.25 0.87 10.51
C GLU A 64 -16.33 1.54 9.14
N LEU A 65 -15.96 0.83 8.08
CA LEU A 65 -16.09 1.33 6.71
C LEU A 65 -17.55 1.45 6.24
N ALA A 66 -18.52 0.85 6.93
CA ALA A 66 -19.93 0.81 6.53
C ALA A 66 -20.85 1.65 7.43
N ALA A 67 -20.52 1.83 8.71
CA ALA A 67 -21.38 2.47 9.71
C ALA A 67 -21.21 4.01 9.79
N GLY A 68 -20.35 4.60 8.97
CA GLY A 68 -19.94 6.00 9.11
C GLY A 68 -18.74 6.14 10.04
N SER A 69 -18.05 7.29 9.98
CA SER A 69 -16.71 7.45 10.56
C SER A 69 -16.68 7.78 12.05
N GLU A 70 -17.80 8.15 12.67
CA GLU A 70 -17.80 8.78 14.01
C GLU A 70 -17.29 7.87 15.13
N ASP A 71 -17.66 6.58 15.12
CA ASP A 71 -17.24 5.61 16.14
C ASP A 71 -15.96 4.84 15.77
N ALA A 72 -15.30 5.18 14.65
CA ALA A 72 -14.10 4.49 14.20
C ALA A 72 -12.88 4.86 15.06
N THR A 73 -11.90 3.95 15.15
CA THR A 73 -10.63 4.26 15.84
C THR A 73 -9.87 5.40 15.15
N ASP A 74 -10.00 5.49 13.83
CA ASP A 74 -9.45 6.55 13.01
C ASP A 74 -10.51 7.04 11.99
N PRO A 75 -11.37 8.00 12.39
CA PRO A 75 -12.43 8.53 11.55
C PRO A 75 -11.92 9.14 10.24
N LYS A 76 -10.75 9.79 10.29
CA LYS A 76 -10.14 10.45 9.13
C LYS A 76 -9.74 9.41 8.09
N LEU A 77 -9.02 8.37 8.51
CA LEU A 77 -8.63 7.29 7.62
C LEU A 77 -9.84 6.56 7.02
N VAL A 78 -10.90 6.34 7.81
CA VAL A 78 -12.15 5.74 7.30
C VAL A 78 -12.76 6.59 6.19
N ARG A 79 -12.92 7.91 6.39
CA ARG A 79 -13.46 8.83 5.36
C ARG A 79 -12.60 8.83 4.10
N ILE A 80 -11.28 8.88 4.24
CA ILE A 80 -10.33 8.79 3.12
C ILE A 80 -10.53 7.50 2.31
N LEU A 81 -10.68 6.36 3.00
CA LEU A 81 -10.84 5.06 2.36
C LEU A 81 -12.20 4.89 1.67
N VAL A 82 -13.26 5.50 2.20
CA VAL A 82 -14.58 5.54 1.55
C VAL A 82 -14.51 6.36 0.26
N ALA A 83 -13.90 7.54 0.28
CA ALA A 83 -13.71 8.33 -0.93
C ALA A 83 -12.80 7.62 -1.95
N ALA A 84 -11.74 6.95 -1.49
CA ALA A 84 -10.89 6.13 -2.33
C ALA A 84 -11.66 5.00 -3.02
N GLU A 85 -12.52 4.28 -2.30
CA GLU A 85 -13.40 3.26 -2.87
C GLU A 85 -14.33 3.87 -3.93
N ALA A 86 -14.91 5.06 -3.67
CA ALA A 86 -15.77 5.76 -4.63
C ALA A 86 -15.01 6.12 -5.92
N VAL A 87 -13.80 6.70 -5.81
CA VAL A 87 -12.93 7.01 -6.97
C VAL A 87 -12.64 5.76 -7.81
N LEU A 88 -12.32 4.65 -7.14
CA LEU A 88 -12.01 3.39 -7.83
C LEU A 88 -13.25 2.80 -8.52
N ARG A 89 -14.43 2.91 -7.91
CA ARG A 89 -15.71 2.48 -8.51
C ARG A 89 -16.10 3.34 -9.71
N ASP A 90 -15.88 4.65 -9.63
CA ASP A 90 -16.11 5.56 -10.75
C ASP A 90 -15.15 5.24 -11.92
N ALA A 91 -13.86 5.00 -11.62
CA ALA A 91 -12.90 4.56 -12.63
C ALA A 91 -13.27 3.20 -13.24
N TYR A 92 -13.74 2.25 -12.44
CA TYR A 92 -14.19 0.95 -12.94
C TYR A 92 -15.40 1.07 -13.87
N ARG A 93 -16.36 1.94 -13.56
CA ARG A 93 -17.54 2.18 -14.41
C ARG A 93 -17.12 2.52 -15.85
N LEU A 94 -16.08 3.33 -16.03
CA LEU A 94 -15.53 3.69 -17.34
C LEU A 94 -14.90 2.53 -18.12
N CYS A 95 -14.61 1.40 -17.47
CA CYS A 95 -13.94 0.24 -18.07
C CYS A 95 -14.76 -1.07 -17.97
N SER A 96 -15.92 -1.02 -17.33
CA SER A 96 -16.82 -2.17 -17.15
C SER A 96 -17.59 -2.43 -18.45
N ASP A 97 -17.62 -3.68 -18.90
CA ASP A 97 -18.34 -4.11 -20.11
C ASP A 97 -19.86 -3.95 -20.01
N THR A 98 -20.39 -3.98 -18.79
CA THR A 98 -21.80 -3.76 -18.48
C THR A 98 -22.18 -2.29 -18.28
N SER A 99 -21.21 -1.37 -18.28
CA SER A 99 -21.52 0.05 -18.07
C SER A 99 -21.91 0.75 -19.37
N PRO A 100 -23.00 1.56 -19.37
CA PRO A 100 -23.33 2.41 -20.51
C PRO A 100 -22.26 3.49 -20.75
N ASP A 101 -21.48 3.87 -19.74
CA ASP A 101 -20.47 4.92 -19.79
C ASP A 101 -19.06 4.39 -20.15
N ARG A 102 -18.96 3.15 -20.60
CA ARG A 102 -17.67 2.50 -20.89
C ARG A 102 -16.89 3.27 -21.96
N LYS A 103 -15.69 3.73 -21.58
CA LYS A 103 -14.73 4.40 -22.47
C LYS A 103 -13.72 3.45 -23.10
N ILE A 104 -13.44 2.29 -22.51
CA ILE A 104 -12.57 1.26 -23.12
C ILE A 104 -13.42 0.32 -23.97
N THR A 105 -13.53 0.61 -25.26
CA THR A 105 -14.17 -0.30 -26.23
C THR A 105 -13.14 -1.30 -26.78
N GLN A 106 -13.61 -2.37 -27.42
CA GLN A 106 -12.72 -3.34 -28.07
C GLN A 106 -11.80 -2.66 -29.11
N GLN A 107 -12.34 -1.73 -29.90
CA GLN A 107 -11.55 -0.95 -30.86
C GLN A 107 -10.45 -0.13 -30.17
N ARG A 108 -10.76 0.57 -29.09
CA ARG A 108 -9.77 1.35 -28.33
C ARG A 108 -8.71 0.46 -27.69
N ALA A 109 -9.10 -0.70 -27.15
CA ALA A 109 -8.15 -1.67 -26.62
C ALA A 109 -7.20 -2.21 -27.71
N ASN A 110 -7.71 -2.47 -28.92
CA ASN A 110 -6.88 -2.89 -30.05
C ASN A 110 -5.88 -1.81 -30.46
N ILE A 111 -6.31 -0.55 -30.57
CA ILE A 111 -5.41 0.58 -30.86
C ILE A 111 -4.31 0.71 -29.80
N LEU A 112 -4.67 0.60 -28.52
CA LEU A 112 -3.69 0.62 -27.43
C LEU A 112 -2.73 -0.57 -27.49
N ASN A 113 -3.23 -1.75 -27.86
CA ASN A 113 -2.41 -2.96 -28.03
C ASN A 113 -1.43 -2.83 -29.18
N GLU A 114 -1.83 -2.25 -30.31
CA GLU A 114 -0.94 -1.99 -31.44
C GLU A 114 0.21 -1.06 -31.04
N PHE A 115 -0.12 0.03 -30.34
CA PHE A 115 0.90 0.95 -29.80
C PHE A 115 1.84 0.24 -28.81
N TYR A 116 1.28 -0.57 -27.92
CA TYR A 116 2.03 -1.26 -26.87
C TYR A 116 2.90 -2.41 -27.37
N ALA A 117 2.43 -3.15 -28.38
CA ALA A 117 3.19 -4.22 -29.04
C ALA A 117 4.41 -3.66 -29.78
N GLY A 118 4.30 -2.45 -30.34
CA GLY A 118 5.43 -1.73 -30.93
C GLY A 118 6.48 -1.27 -29.89
N ALA A 119 6.09 -1.09 -28.62
CA ALA A 119 6.95 -0.50 -27.58
C ALA A 119 7.53 -1.51 -26.57
N SER A 120 6.86 -2.64 -26.26
CA SER A 120 7.23 -3.48 -25.09
C SER A 120 7.36 -4.99 -25.35
N GLY A 121 7.21 -5.48 -26.58
CA GLY A 121 7.35 -6.91 -26.88
C GLY A 121 6.25 -7.79 -26.26
N LYS A 122 6.59 -9.01 -25.80
CA LYS A 122 5.68 -10.12 -25.39
C LYS A 122 4.90 -9.90 -24.07
N ALA A 123 4.47 -8.68 -23.76
CA ALA A 123 3.60 -8.42 -22.61
C ALA A 123 2.13 -8.72 -22.94
N ASN A 124 1.34 -9.09 -21.93
CA ASN A 124 -0.10 -9.30 -22.10
C ASN A 124 -0.78 -7.99 -22.54
N GLY A 125 -1.55 -8.02 -23.62
CA GLY A 125 -2.26 -6.85 -24.13
C GLY A 125 -3.29 -6.28 -23.15
N PHE A 126 -3.61 -4.99 -23.33
CA PHE A 126 -4.78 -4.33 -22.80
C PHE A 126 -6.04 -5.15 -23.07
N ARG A 127 -6.76 -5.43 -21.99
CA ARG A 127 -8.08 -6.06 -22.04
C ARG A 127 -9.12 -4.98 -22.31
N TYR A 128 -10.12 -5.29 -23.13
CA TYR A 128 -11.22 -4.38 -23.39
C TYR A 128 -12.24 -4.29 -22.23
N PHE A 129 -12.08 -5.11 -21.19
CA PHE A 129 -12.87 -5.06 -19.97
C PHE A 129 -12.08 -5.64 -18.78
N LYS A 130 -12.49 -5.29 -17.56
CA LYS A 130 -11.97 -5.86 -16.31
C LYS A 130 -13.06 -6.67 -15.63
N ASN A 131 -12.73 -7.88 -15.18
CA ASN A 131 -13.67 -8.72 -14.46
C ASN A 131 -13.87 -8.20 -13.03
N ALA A 132 -15.13 -8.03 -12.61
CA ALA A 132 -15.52 -7.63 -11.27
C ALA A 132 -14.87 -8.48 -10.17
N SER A 133 -14.65 -9.79 -10.42
CA SER A 133 -14.01 -10.70 -9.47
C SER A 133 -12.57 -10.31 -9.12
N THR A 134 -11.88 -9.60 -10.02
CA THR A 134 -10.50 -9.14 -9.79
C THR A 134 -10.42 -7.79 -9.08
N LEU A 135 -11.52 -7.03 -9.02
CA LEU A 135 -11.55 -5.70 -8.41
C LEU A 135 -11.35 -5.74 -6.92
N VAL A 136 -11.89 -6.76 -6.24
CA VAL A 136 -11.75 -6.89 -4.78
C VAL A 136 -10.28 -6.89 -4.39
N THR A 137 -9.45 -7.67 -5.11
CA THR A 137 -8.01 -7.71 -4.88
C THR A 137 -7.35 -6.37 -5.20
N TYR A 138 -7.61 -5.79 -6.38
CA TYR A 138 -6.97 -4.53 -6.77
C TYR A 138 -7.34 -3.36 -5.84
N PHE A 139 -8.62 -3.22 -5.51
CA PHE A 139 -9.12 -2.16 -4.64
C PHE A 139 -8.59 -2.36 -3.22
N THR A 140 -8.51 -3.60 -2.75
CA THR A 140 -7.87 -3.90 -1.46
C THR A 140 -6.41 -3.47 -1.48
N THR A 141 -5.62 -3.89 -2.46
CA THR A 141 -4.18 -3.60 -2.51
C THR A 141 -3.90 -2.09 -2.62
N ILE A 142 -4.63 -1.36 -3.45
CA ILE A 142 -4.39 0.08 -3.60
C ILE A 142 -4.84 0.88 -2.36
N LYS A 143 -5.92 0.45 -1.69
CA LYS A 143 -6.32 1.03 -0.39
C LYS A 143 -5.31 0.70 0.71
N GLN A 144 -4.71 -0.48 0.71
CA GLN A 144 -3.62 -0.83 1.63
C GLN A 144 -2.40 0.06 1.41
N LEU A 145 -2.06 0.38 0.16
CA LEU A 145 -1.02 1.37 -0.15
C LEU A 145 -1.36 2.76 0.40
N LEU A 146 -2.64 3.18 0.32
CA LEU A 146 -3.08 4.46 0.89
C LEU A 146 -2.99 4.48 2.42
N VAL A 147 -3.41 3.39 3.09
CA VAL A 147 -3.21 3.23 4.55
C VAL A 147 -1.72 3.30 4.89
N TYR A 148 -0.87 2.65 4.10
CA TYR A 148 0.56 2.65 4.29
C TYR A 148 1.16 4.05 4.16
N TYR A 149 0.76 4.83 3.15
CA TYR A 149 1.13 6.25 3.03
C TYR A 149 0.71 7.01 4.29
N TYR A 150 -0.57 6.90 4.67
CA TYR A 150 -1.15 7.62 5.79
C TYR A 150 -0.36 7.36 7.09
N ARG A 151 -0.14 6.10 7.44
CA ARG A 151 0.48 5.70 8.71
C ARG A 151 1.99 5.92 8.74
N VAL A 152 2.69 5.61 7.65
CA VAL A 152 4.15 5.53 7.66
C VAL A 152 4.82 6.83 7.23
N VAL A 153 4.16 7.58 6.34
CA VAL A 153 4.72 8.79 5.74
C VAL A 153 4.05 10.04 6.30
N HIS A 154 2.72 10.09 6.32
CA HIS A 154 2.03 11.29 6.76
C HIS A 154 2.10 11.47 8.28
N CYS A 155 1.77 10.46 9.09
CA CYS A 155 1.77 10.62 10.54
C CYS A 155 3.17 10.97 11.08
N ASP A 156 3.32 12.14 11.71
CA ASP A 156 4.61 12.67 12.19
C ASP A 156 5.35 11.73 13.16
N SER A 157 4.59 10.98 13.97
CA SER A 157 5.15 9.97 14.88
C SER A 157 5.77 8.78 14.16
N GLY A 158 5.49 8.60 12.87
CA GLY A 158 5.67 7.37 12.13
C GLY A 158 4.79 6.23 12.65
N HIS A 159 4.96 5.04 12.05
CA HIS A 159 4.27 3.81 12.45
C HIS A 159 5.19 2.79 13.13
N PHE A 160 6.46 2.74 12.73
CA PHE A 160 7.42 1.73 13.19
C PHE A 160 8.21 2.24 14.41
N THR A 161 8.38 1.38 15.41
CA THR A 161 9.17 1.69 16.59
C THR A 161 10.66 1.55 16.29
N ARG A 162 11.45 2.58 16.60
CA ARG A 162 12.91 2.52 16.51
C ARG A 162 13.49 1.85 17.76
N ALA A 163 13.97 0.61 17.62
CA ALA A 163 14.57 -0.16 18.69
C ALA A 163 16.05 0.18 18.93
N LYS A 164 16.79 0.58 17.88
CA LYS A 164 18.19 0.99 17.96
C LYS A 164 18.41 2.36 17.29
N PRO A 165 19.32 3.22 17.78
CA PRO A 165 19.55 4.54 17.19
C PRO A 165 19.91 4.52 15.70
N ASP A 166 20.66 3.52 15.27
CA ASP A 166 21.13 3.29 13.90
C ASP A 166 20.12 2.55 13.01
N GLN A 167 19.00 2.09 13.57
CA GLN A 167 17.97 1.39 12.81
C GLN A 167 17.31 2.33 11.80
N VAL A 168 17.37 1.93 10.53
CA VAL A 168 16.72 2.63 9.42
C VAL A 168 15.28 2.11 9.29
N LEU A 169 14.31 3.00 9.45
CA LEU A 169 12.89 2.69 9.29
C LEU A 169 12.40 3.13 7.90
N PRO A 170 11.30 2.56 7.39
CA PRO A 170 10.77 2.96 6.08
C PRO A 170 10.54 4.47 5.93
N ARG A 171 10.08 5.15 6.98
CA ARG A 171 9.88 6.62 6.98
C ARG A 171 11.17 7.42 6.72
N ASP A 172 12.33 6.86 7.08
CA ASP A 172 13.62 7.53 6.95
C ASP A 172 14.17 7.42 5.51
N VAL A 173 13.65 6.45 4.74
CA VAL A 173 14.11 6.14 3.38
C VAL A 173 13.14 6.67 2.32
N ILE A 174 11.84 6.56 2.58
CA ILE A 174 10.80 7.03 1.67
C ILE A 174 10.92 8.56 1.55
N GLN A 175 10.94 9.05 0.32
CA GLN A 175 10.99 10.47 0.01
C GLN A 175 9.77 10.83 -0.84
N PRO A 176 8.68 11.29 -0.20
CA PRO A 176 7.50 11.71 -0.92
C PRO A 176 7.81 12.90 -1.82
N THR A 177 7.25 12.91 -3.03
CA THR A 177 7.40 14.06 -3.92
C THR A 177 6.56 15.23 -3.42
N ALA A 178 6.89 16.45 -3.85
CA ALA A 178 6.08 17.63 -3.54
C ALA A 178 4.59 17.46 -3.93
N GLN A 179 4.34 16.75 -5.05
CA GLN A 179 2.98 16.44 -5.50
C GLN A 179 2.26 15.45 -4.58
N GLN A 180 2.97 14.47 -4.01
CA GLN A 180 2.40 13.51 -3.07
C GLN A 180 2.07 14.18 -1.73
N ILE A 181 2.97 15.03 -1.23
CA ILE A 181 2.76 15.83 -0.03
C ILE A 181 1.55 16.74 -0.22
N GLN A 182 1.55 17.54 -1.29
CA GLN A 182 0.45 18.45 -1.60
C GLN A 182 -0.89 17.72 -1.74
N ALA A 183 -0.94 16.59 -2.44
CA ALA A 183 -2.18 15.84 -2.59
C ALA A 183 -2.67 15.25 -1.25
N MET A 184 -1.76 14.97 -0.30
CA MET A 184 -2.15 14.56 1.05
C MET A 184 -2.68 15.75 1.86
N ASP A 185 -2.04 16.92 1.77
CA ASP A 185 -2.51 18.14 2.43
C ASP A 185 -3.92 18.51 1.92
N GLU A 186 -4.14 18.45 0.61
CA GLU A 186 -5.46 18.64 -0.02
C GLU A 186 -6.51 17.63 0.51
N ILE A 187 -6.11 16.38 0.80
CA ILE A 187 -6.99 15.39 1.43
C ILE A 187 -7.37 15.82 2.85
N ILE A 188 -6.42 16.29 3.64
CA ILE A 188 -6.66 16.71 5.03
C ILE A 188 -7.52 17.98 5.09
N GLU A 189 -7.28 18.93 4.18
CA GLU A 189 -8.11 20.12 4.02
C GLU A 189 -9.54 19.74 3.62
N ALA A 190 -9.71 18.84 2.66
CA ALA A 190 -11.04 18.37 2.23
C ALA A 190 -11.82 17.67 3.36
N LEU A 191 -11.15 17.04 4.33
CA LEU A 191 -11.81 16.46 5.49
C LEU A 191 -12.38 17.51 6.46
N ALA A 192 -11.88 18.74 6.43
CA ALA A 192 -12.30 19.85 7.27
C ALA A 192 -13.42 20.70 6.64
N VAL A 193 -13.78 20.45 5.38
CA VAL A 193 -14.92 21.11 4.71
C VAL A 193 -16.23 20.69 5.38
N GLU A 194 -17.05 21.67 5.75
CA GLU A 194 -18.32 21.46 6.46
C GLU A 194 -19.44 20.98 5.52
N ASP A 195 -19.47 21.50 4.29
CA ASP A 195 -20.44 21.07 3.28
C ASP A 195 -20.13 19.65 2.79
N GLU A 196 -21.09 18.74 2.95
CA GLU A 196 -20.85 17.32 2.73
C GLU A 196 -20.63 16.99 1.24
N GLU A 197 -21.35 17.65 0.33
CA GLU A 197 -21.20 17.42 -1.11
C GLU A 197 -19.88 17.99 -1.63
N GLU A 198 -19.52 19.19 -1.19
CA GLU A 198 -18.24 19.83 -1.51
C GLU A 198 -17.08 19.00 -0.93
N ALA A 199 -17.19 18.54 0.31
CA ALA A 199 -16.19 17.69 0.97
C ALA A 199 -16.01 16.37 0.20
N GLU A 200 -17.08 15.69 -0.19
CA GLU A 200 -16.98 14.44 -0.96
C GLU A 200 -16.27 14.69 -2.30
N LEU A 201 -16.66 15.73 -3.03
CA LEU A 201 -16.07 16.06 -4.32
C LEU A 201 -14.57 16.40 -4.21
N ALA A 202 -14.22 17.26 -3.25
CA ALA A 202 -12.84 17.65 -2.97
C ALA A 202 -11.99 16.44 -2.56
N LEU A 203 -12.50 15.59 -1.68
CA LEU A 203 -11.81 14.41 -1.20
C LEU A 203 -11.56 13.40 -2.32
N LYS A 204 -12.55 13.14 -3.18
CA LYS A 204 -12.38 12.29 -4.37
C LYS A 204 -11.34 12.87 -5.33
N HIS A 205 -11.33 14.18 -5.51
CA HIS A 205 -10.35 14.87 -6.37
C HIS A 205 -8.92 14.70 -5.83
N ALA A 206 -8.71 15.01 -4.56
CA ALA A 206 -7.41 14.94 -3.89
C ALA A 206 -6.87 13.49 -3.82
N VAL A 207 -7.73 12.51 -3.46
CA VAL A 207 -7.35 11.08 -3.48
C VAL A 207 -6.93 10.62 -4.87
N ARG A 208 -7.64 11.04 -5.92
CA ARG A 208 -7.25 10.72 -7.31
C ARG A 208 -5.89 11.32 -7.66
N ARG A 209 -5.63 12.57 -7.26
CA ARG A 209 -4.33 13.24 -7.47
C ARG A 209 -3.20 12.48 -6.76
N LEU A 210 -3.43 12.07 -5.51
CA LEU A 210 -2.46 11.28 -4.75
C LEU A 210 -2.15 9.95 -5.44
N TYR A 211 -3.16 9.20 -5.89
CA TYR A 211 -2.92 7.94 -6.61
C TYR A 211 -2.11 8.13 -7.89
N LEU A 212 -2.41 9.16 -8.68
CA LEU A 212 -1.62 9.47 -9.88
C LEU A 212 -0.18 9.85 -9.51
N ALA A 213 0.02 10.66 -8.48
CA ALA A 213 1.35 11.07 -8.02
C ALA A 213 2.17 9.89 -7.48
N LEU A 214 1.52 8.88 -6.87
CA LEU A 214 2.17 7.65 -6.42
C LEU A 214 2.57 6.75 -7.59
N ILE A 215 1.67 6.55 -8.56
CA ILE A 215 1.91 5.68 -9.72
C ILE A 215 2.97 6.27 -10.65
N CYS A 216 2.97 7.59 -10.83
CA CYS A 216 3.89 8.29 -11.73
C CYS A 216 5.23 8.67 -11.07
N HIS A 217 5.50 8.21 -9.85
CA HIS A 217 6.76 8.51 -9.17
C HIS A 217 7.94 7.85 -9.88
N ILE A 218 8.80 8.69 -10.48
CA ILE A 218 10.07 8.25 -11.08
C ILE A 218 11.12 8.08 -9.99
N VAL A 219 11.72 6.90 -9.93
CA VAL A 219 12.73 6.55 -8.93
C VAL A 219 14.11 6.53 -9.58
N GLY A 220 15.07 7.19 -8.94
CA GLY A 220 16.48 7.14 -9.33
C GLY A 220 17.19 5.89 -8.79
N SER A 221 18.46 6.04 -8.42
CA SER A 221 19.33 4.95 -7.93
C SER A 221 18.99 4.41 -6.54
N VAL A 222 18.02 4.99 -5.83
CA VAL A 222 17.61 4.56 -4.48
C VAL A 222 16.15 4.07 -4.53
N PRO A 223 15.93 2.76 -4.70
CA PRO A 223 14.60 2.17 -4.95
C PRO A 223 13.54 2.58 -3.93
N PHE A 224 13.85 2.48 -2.64
CA PHE A 224 12.87 2.68 -1.56
C PHE A 224 12.57 4.13 -1.22
N LYS A 225 13.13 5.10 -1.96
CA LYS A 225 12.57 6.46 -1.99
C LYS A 225 11.13 6.44 -2.47
N SER A 226 10.78 5.48 -3.32
CA SER A 226 9.40 5.24 -3.71
C SER A 226 8.62 4.48 -2.64
N LEU A 227 7.55 5.10 -2.17
CA LEU A 227 6.57 4.44 -1.32
C LEU A 227 6.05 3.15 -1.96
N VAL A 228 5.80 3.14 -3.28
CA VAL A 228 5.28 1.96 -3.97
C VAL A 228 6.27 0.81 -3.89
N LEU A 229 7.58 1.06 -4.08
CA LEU A 229 8.59 0.02 -3.96
C LEU A 229 8.77 -0.46 -2.52
N SER A 230 8.71 0.46 -1.54
CA SER A 230 8.69 0.11 -0.11
C SER A 230 7.50 -0.80 0.23
N PHE A 231 6.30 -0.44 -0.25
CA PHE A 231 5.09 -1.24 -0.05
C PHE A 231 5.15 -2.59 -0.76
N CYS A 232 5.71 -2.65 -1.96
CA CYS A 232 5.94 -3.89 -2.69
C CYS A 232 6.91 -4.83 -1.94
N ALA A 233 7.93 -4.30 -1.25
CA ALA A 233 8.81 -5.10 -0.40
C ALA A 233 8.02 -5.76 0.75
N ILE A 234 7.10 -5.01 1.39
CA ILE A 234 6.19 -5.54 2.42
C ILE A 234 5.35 -6.69 1.89
N LEU A 235 4.73 -6.52 0.71
CA LEU A 235 3.90 -7.56 0.10
C LEU A 235 4.69 -8.77 -0.41
N SER A 236 5.99 -8.62 -0.67
CA SER A 236 6.86 -9.69 -1.16
C SER A 236 7.34 -10.63 -0.05
N ARG A 237 7.15 -10.22 1.22
CA ARG A 237 7.54 -10.97 2.40
C ARG A 237 6.72 -12.25 2.53
N LYS A 238 7.39 -13.37 2.84
CA LYS A 238 6.73 -14.58 3.33
C LYS A 238 6.75 -14.58 4.86
N VAL A 239 5.59 -14.67 5.47
CA VAL A 239 5.48 -14.86 6.93
C VAL A 239 5.91 -16.30 7.26
N ARG A 240 7.02 -16.47 7.99
CA ARG A 240 7.47 -17.78 8.48
C ARG A 240 6.64 -18.16 9.73
N GLY A 241 5.43 -18.71 9.55
CA GLY A 241 4.70 -19.32 10.68
C GLY A 241 3.17 -19.28 10.62
N LYS A 242 2.56 -20.48 10.65
CA LYS A 242 1.12 -20.84 10.80
C LYS A 242 0.11 -20.11 9.92
N GLY A 243 -0.04 -20.61 8.69
CA GLY A 243 -1.37 -20.96 8.15
C GLY A 243 -2.36 -19.82 7.90
N ARG A 244 -1.89 -18.59 7.67
CA ARG A 244 -2.71 -17.53 7.08
C ARG A 244 -2.01 -16.95 5.86
N GLY A 245 -1.93 -17.79 4.82
CA GLY A 245 -1.87 -17.27 3.46
C GLY A 245 -3.23 -16.66 3.10
N LEU A 246 -3.20 -15.66 2.22
CA LEU A 246 -4.37 -15.01 1.60
C LEU A 246 -5.57 -15.94 1.39
#